data_AF-A0AAT9HCU8-F1
#
_entry.id   AF-A0AAT9HCU8-F1
#
_cell.length_a   1.000
_cell.length_b   1.000
_cell.length_c   1.000
_cell.angle_alpha   90.00
_cell.angle_beta   90.00
_cell.angle_gamma   90.00
#
_symmetry.space_group_name_H-M   'P 1'
#
loop_
_entity.id
_entity.type
_entity.pdbx_description
1 polymer ?
#
loop_
_entity_poly.entity_id
_entity_poly.type
_entity_poly.pdbx_seq_one_letter_code
_entity_poly.pdbx_strand_id
1 'polypeptide(L)'
;MAPPMSASAFLRALKAEGLTVVEVGDWRDHNRNHKGPWGPVHGVMIHHTVTKGSARTVDICRNGYEGLPGPSATASSPRTAGSTSSATAGPTTRGSATTTCSAR
;
A
#
# COMPACT_ATOMS: atom_id res chain seq x y z
N MET A 1 -19.78 8.29 -13.70
CA MET A 1 -18.53 8.16 -12.90
C MET A 1 -18.39 6.68 -12.57
N ALA A 2 -17.22 6.06 -12.76
CA ALA A 2 -17.04 4.63 -12.49
C ALA A 2 -17.14 4.35 -10.98
N PRO A 3 -17.77 3.24 -10.56
CA PRO A 3 -17.85 2.90 -9.15
C PRO A 3 -16.44 2.69 -8.57
N PRO A 4 -16.20 3.15 -7.33
CA PRO A 4 -14.90 3.05 -6.68
C PRO A 4 -14.41 1.61 -6.55
N MET A 5 -13.13 1.38 -6.87
CA MET A 5 -12.50 0.09 -6.64
C MET A 5 -12.42 -0.20 -5.13
N SER A 6 -13.02 -1.31 -4.68
CA SER A 6 -12.92 -1.79 -3.30
C SER A 6 -11.54 -2.40 -3.01
N ALA A 7 -11.17 -2.53 -1.72
CA ALA A 7 -9.92 -3.19 -1.31
C ALA A 7 -9.80 -4.61 -1.89
N SER A 8 -10.91 -5.35 -1.93
CA SER A 8 -10.97 -6.68 -2.52
C SER A 8 -10.79 -6.66 -4.04
N ALA A 9 -11.31 -5.65 -4.73
CA ALA A 9 -11.08 -5.49 -6.17
C ALA A 9 -9.62 -5.14 -6.48
N PHE A 10 -8.98 -4.32 -5.64
CA PHE A 10 -7.56 -4.01 -5.75
C PHE A 10 -6.68 -5.24 -5.56
N LEU A 11 -6.95 -6.03 -4.51
CA LEU A 11 -6.23 -7.29 -4.27
C LEU A 11 -6.40 -8.29 -5.43
N ARG A 12 -7.61 -8.40 -5.98
CA ARG A 12 -7.87 -9.27 -7.14
C ARG A 12 -7.10 -8.80 -8.36
N ALA A 13 -7.06 -7.49 -8.62
CA ALA A 13 -6.29 -6.94 -9.74
C ALA A 13 -4.79 -7.30 -9.61
N LEU A 14 -4.19 -7.09 -8.43
CA LEU A 14 -2.79 -7.43 -8.20
C LEU A 14 -2.50 -8.94 -8.43
N LYS A 15 -3.38 -9.82 -7.93
CA LYS A 15 -3.25 -11.28 -8.12
C LYS A 15 -3.47 -11.69 -9.59
N ALA A 16 -4.38 -11.02 -10.30
CA ALA A 16 -4.64 -11.28 -11.72
C ALA A 16 -3.43 -10.94 -12.60
N GLU A 17 -2.65 -9.92 -12.20
CA GLU A 17 -1.36 -9.57 -12.84
C GLU A 17 -0.21 -10.53 -12.45
N GLY A 18 -0.50 -11.63 -11.76
CA GLY A 18 0.50 -12.64 -11.39
C GLY A 18 1.40 -12.24 -10.22
N LEU A 19 1.03 -11.21 -9.45
CA LEU A 19 1.80 -10.79 -8.28
C LEU A 19 1.57 -11.74 -7.10
N THR A 20 2.65 -12.06 -6.38
CA THR A 20 2.55 -12.69 -5.07
C THR A 20 2.20 -11.60 -4.07
N VAL A 21 0.99 -11.61 -3.52
CA VAL A 21 0.56 -10.56 -2.58
C VAL A 21 0.64 -11.08 -1.15
N VAL A 22 1.44 -10.41 -0.31
CA VAL A 22 1.51 -10.64 1.13
C VAL A 22 0.63 -9.61 1.82
N GLU A 23 -0.37 -10.05 2.55
CA GLU A 23 -1.28 -9.16 3.26
C GLU A 23 -0.76 -8.93 4.69
N VAL A 24 -0.57 -7.67 5.08
CA VAL A 24 0.00 -7.31 6.38
C VAL A 24 -1.08 -6.77 7.30
N GLY A 25 -1.42 -7.53 8.35
CA GLY A 25 -2.40 -7.13 9.36
C GLY A 25 -3.77 -6.74 8.79
N ASP A 26 -4.34 -5.66 9.30
CA ASP A 26 -5.64 -5.08 8.98
C ASP A 26 -5.58 -4.02 7.86
N TRP A 27 -4.65 -4.17 6.91
CA TRP A 27 -4.36 -3.18 5.86
C TRP A 27 -5.57 -2.62 5.08
N ARG A 28 -6.67 -3.39 4.98
CA ARG A 28 -7.90 -2.96 4.29
C ARG A 28 -8.57 -1.77 4.96
N ASP A 29 -8.44 -1.70 6.29
CA ASP A 29 -9.10 -0.72 7.16
C ASP A 29 -8.08 0.19 7.87
N HIS A 30 -6.79 -0.15 7.82
CA HIS A 30 -5.68 0.64 8.37
C HIS A 30 -5.42 1.90 7.53
N ASN A 31 -6.08 3.01 7.86
CA ASN A 31 -5.94 4.28 7.17
C ASN A 31 -5.37 5.39 8.05
N ARG A 32 -4.59 6.29 7.41
CA ARG A 32 -4.00 7.47 8.02
C ARG A 32 -5.10 8.36 8.60
N ASN A 33 -4.96 8.69 9.88
CA ASN A 33 -5.88 9.57 10.62
C ASN A 33 -7.35 9.09 10.65
N HIS A 34 -7.61 7.78 10.64
CA HIS A 34 -8.97 7.20 10.69
C HIS A 34 -9.91 7.70 9.57
N LYS A 35 -9.35 8.07 8.41
CA LYS A 35 -10.10 8.73 7.34
C LYS A 35 -10.95 7.75 6.51
N GLY A 36 -12.12 7.38 7.03
CA GLY A 36 -13.22 6.78 6.26
C GLY A 36 -12.91 5.45 5.55
N PRO A 37 -13.95 4.84 4.93
CA PRO A 37 -13.81 3.57 4.22
C PRO A 37 -12.98 3.69 2.94
N TRP A 38 -12.49 2.55 2.45
CA TRP A 38 -11.72 2.45 1.22
C TRP A 38 -12.44 3.04 0.00
N GLY A 39 -11.82 4.03 -0.65
CA GLY A 39 -12.20 4.56 -1.97
C GLY A 39 -12.78 5.98 -1.94
N PRO A 40 -13.14 6.56 -3.10
CA PRO A 40 -12.86 6.13 -4.47
C PRO A 40 -11.37 6.16 -4.85
N VAL A 41 -10.82 5.06 -5.37
CA VAL A 41 -9.44 5.05 -5.93
C VAL A 41 -9.47 5.55 -7.37
N HIS A 42 -8.93 6.73 -7.61
CA HIS A 42 -8.86 7.42 -8.90
C HIS A 42 -7.53 7.22 -9.64
N GLY A 43 -6.49 6.72 -8.96
CA GLY A 43 -5.19 6.50 -9.56
C GLY A 43 -4.17 5.92 -8.59
N VAL A 44 -3.09 5.36 -9.14
CA VAL A 44 -1.98 4.78 -8.38
C VAL A 44 -0.77 5.71 -8.44
N MET A 45 -0.22 6.08 -7.29
CA MET A 45 1.04 6.80 -7.19
C MET A 45 2.14 5.85 -6.75
N ILE A 46 3.23 5.77 -7.51
CA ILE A 46 4.40 4.98 -7.13
C ILE A 46 5.46 5.93 -6.57
N HIS A 47 5.88 5.73 -5.32
CA HIS A 47 7.00 6.45 -4.73
C HIS A 47 8.07 5.48 -4.24
N HIS A 48 9.27 5.98 -3.96
CA HIS A 48 10.37 5.18 -3.44
C HIS A 48 10.56 5.51 -1.95
N THR A 49 10.67 4.51 -1.06
CA THR A 49 10.72 4.74 0.41
C THR A 49 12.11 5.10 0.94
N VAL A 50 13.17 4.84 0.16
CA VAL A 50 14.58 5.09 0.52
C VAL A 50 15.01 4.32 1.78
N THR A 51 14.48 3.11 1.94
CA THR A 51 14.76 2.19 3.04
C THR A 51 15.51 0.96 2.57
N LYS A 52 16.08 0.20 3.51
CA LYS A 52 16.77 -1.08 3.29
C LYS A 52 16.04 -2.22 3.99
N GLY A 53 15.82 -3.31 3.27
CA GLY A 53 15.19 -4.54 3.76
C GLY A 53 13.65 -4.46 3.86
N SER A 54 12.98 -5.52 3.39
CA SER A 54 11.52 -5.56 3.21
C SER A 54 10.73 -5.38 4.50
N ALA A 55 11.14 -6.04 5.60
CA ALA A 55 10.42 -5.96 6.88
C ALA A 55 10.39 -4.53 7.42
N ARG A 56 11.55 -3.88 7.44
CA ARG A 56 11.68 -2.47 7.87
C ARG A 56 10.88 -1.53 6.97
N THR A 57 10.89 -1.76 5.66
CA THR A 57 10.11 -0.94 4.72
C THR A 57 8.62 -1.08 4.99
N VAL A 58 8.12 -2.29 5.18
CA VAL A 58 6.72 -2.55 5.55
C VAL A 58 6.35 -1.86 6.85
N ASP A 59 7.18 -1.98 7.89
CA ASP A 59 6.92 -1.36 9.20
C ASP A 59 6.84 0.17 9.11
N ILE A 60 7.77 0.81 8.40
CA ILE A 60 7.77 2.26 8.19
C ILE A 60 6.55 2.68 7.37
N CYS A 61 6.16 1.92 6.35
CA CYS A 61 4.98 2.24 5.54
C CYS A 61 3.68 2.11 6.34
N ARG A 62 3.61 1.13 7.24
CA ARG A 62 2.43 0.87 8.09
C ARG A 62 2.27 1.89 9.21
N ASN A 63 3.34 2.10 9.96
CA ASN A 63 3.30 2.81 11.23
C ASN A 63 3.75 4.27 11.09
N GLY A 64 4.57 4.56 10.08
CA GLY A 64 5.28 5.82 9.98
C GLY A 64 6.29 6.00 11.12
N TYR A 65 6.68 7.25 11.34
CA TYR A 65 7.57 7.67 12.42
C TYR A 65 7.24 9.11 12.83
N GLU A 66 7.90 9.63 13.85
CA GLU A 66 7.59 10.93 14.49
C GLU A 66 7.46 12.11 13.49
N GLY A 67 8.27 12.13 12.42
CA GLY A 67 8.22 13.16 11.38
C GLY A 67 7.25 12.90 10.23
N LEU A 68 6.68 11.69 10.13
CA LEU A 68 5.74 11.30 9.10
C LEU A 68 4.79 10.21 9.62
N PRO A 69 3.61 10.56 10.17
CA PRO A 69 2.71 9.57 10.77
C PRO A 69 2.19 8.63 9.70
N GLY A 70 2.13 7.33 10.01
CA GLY A 70 1.67 6.31 9.07
C GLY A 70 0.14 6.22 9.00
N PRO A 71 -0.36 5.41 8.06
CA PRO A 71 0.37 4.83 6.93
C PRO A 71 0.72 5.84 5.81
N SER A 72 1.90 5.68 5.20
CA SER A 72 2.37 6.51 4.07
C SER A 72 2.17 5.85 2.70
N ALA A 73 2.01 4.53 2.66
CA ALA A 73 1.79 3.74 1.45
C ALA A 73 0.77 2.61 1.70
N THR A 74 -0.07 2.37 0.70
CA THR A 74 -1.07 1.29 0.63
C THR A 74 -0.43 -0.08 0.35
N ALA A 75 0.60 -0.12 -0.49
CA ALA A 75 1.35 -1.33 -0.81
C ALA A 75 2.86 -1.05 -0.89
N SER A 76 3.69 -2.05 -0.63
CA SER A 76 5.15 -1.98 -0.79
C SER A 76 5.66 -3.14 -1.65
N SER A 77 6.64 -2.87 -2.52
CA SER A 77 7.28 -3.87 -3.36
C SER A 77 8.80 -3.88 -3.10
N PRO A 78 9.41 -5.00 -2.72
CA PRO A 78 10.85 -5.17 -2.61
C PRO A 78 11.48 -5.48 -3.97
N ARG A 79 12.78 -5.25 -4.08
CA ARG A 79 13.57 -5.49 -5.31
C ARG A 79 13.79 -6.99 -5.63
N THR A 80 13.38 -7.92 -4.77
CA THR A 80 13.60 -9.35 -4.99
C THR A 80 12.88 -9.84 -6.26
N ALA A 81 13.59 -10.56 -7.12
CA ALA A 81 13.01 -11.16 -8.32
C ALA A 81 11.91 -12.17 -7.91
N GLY A 82 10.70 -11.99 -8.45
CA GLY A 82 9.49 -12.64 -7.97
C GLY A 82 8.60 -11.63 -7.25
N SER A 83 7.65 -11.07 -8.00
CA SER A 83 6.83 -9.89 -7.75
C SER A 83 6.02 -9.93 -6.45
N THR A 84 6.71 -9.85 -5.31
CA THR A 84 6.10 -9.90 -3.99
C THR A 84 5.64 -8.51 -3.61
N SER A 85 4.35 -8.25 -3.56
CA SER A 85 3.80 -6.96 -3.10
C SER A 85 3.18 -7.15 -1.73
N SER A 86 3.62 -6.36 -0.74
CA SER A 86 3.04 -6.37 0.60
C SER A 86 1.98 -5.28 0.71
N ALA A 87 0.71 -5.66 0.85
CA ALA A 87 -0.37 -4.70 1.11
C ALA A 87 -0.34 -4.30 2.59
N THR A 88 -0.17 -3.00 2.84
CA THR A 88 0.23 -2.47 4.16
C THR A 88 -0.77 -1.43 4.69
N ALA A 89 -1.60 -0.80 3.84
CA ALA A 89 -2.60 0.18 4.27
C ALA A 89 -3.73 0.46 3.28
N GLY A 90 -4.72 1.25 3.72
CA GLY A 90 -5.82 1.84 2.93
C GLY A 90 -5.40 2.97 1.96
N PRO A 91 -6.28 3.49 1.09
CA PRO A 91 -6.02 4.66 0.26
C PRO A 91 -5.96 5.93 1.10
N THR A 92 -5.10 6.86 0.70
CA THR A 92 -4.98 8.17 1.36
C THR A 92 -6.18 9.07 1.03
N THR A 93 -6.37 10.13 1.81
CA THR A 93 -7.48 11.11 1.80
C THR A 93 -7.92 11.68 0.45
N ARG A 94 -7.16 11.45 -0.62
CA ARG A 94 -7.43 11.93 -1.98
C ARG A 94 -7.84 10.84 -2.96
N GLY A 95 -8.20 9.65 -2.46
CA GLY A 95 -8.64 8.59 -3.33
C GLY A 95 -7.53 8.06 -4.24
N SER A 96 -6.30 7.98 -3.74
CA SER A 96 -5.18 7.39 -4.49
C SER A 96 -4.59 6.23 -3.70
N ALA A 97 -4.41 5.09 -4.37
CA ALA A 97 -3.65 3.97 -3.83
C ALA A 97 -2.17 4.28 -4.03
N THR A 98 -1.43 4.41 -2.93
CA THR A 98 -0.01 4.73 -3.00
C THR A 98 0.80 3.44 -2.88
N THR A 99 1.56 3.09 -3.89
CA THR A 99 2.48 1.94 -3.84
C THR A 99 3.89 2.45 -3.65
N THR A 100 4.69 1.76 -2.84
CA THR A 100 6.08 2.12 -2.61
C THR A 100 7.03 1.03 -3.08
N CYS A 101 8.25 1.41 -3.48
CA CYS A 101 9.32 0.49 -3.83
C CYS A 101 10.52 0.68 -2.90
N SER A 102 11.04 -0.41 -2.33
CA SER A 102 12.19 -0.37 -1.41
C SER A 102 13.53 -0.37 -2.15
N ALA A 103 14.51 0.40 -1.66
CA ALA A 103 15.91 0.18 -2.00
C ALA A 103 16.45 -1.07 -1.27
N ARG A 104 17.58 -1.59 -1.76
CA ARG A 104 18.32 -2.79 -1.32
C ARG A 104 18.19 -3.11 0.16
#